data_AF-A0A0Q0DS99-F1
#
_entry.id   AF-A0A0Q0DS99-F1
#
_cell.length_a   1.000
_cell.length_b   1.000
_cell.length_c   1.000
_cell.angle_alpha   90.00
_cell.angle_beta   90.00
_cell.angle_gamma   90.00
#
_symmetry.space_group_name_H-M   'P 1'
#
loop_
_entity.id
_entity.type
_entity.pdbx_description
1 polymer ?
#
loop_
_entity_poly.entity_id
_entity_poly.type
_entity_poly.pdbx_seq_one_letter_code
_entity_poly.pdbx_strand_id
1 'polypeptide(L)' 'MHEVGTSIDFWAKVRKRFAAAGVTMTQDIRTADPDGEQQRWQHLVPEPEHERKIRELKASPEWPAIKARMEAQYGICPED' A
#
# COMPACT_ATOMS: atom_id res chain seq x y z
N MET A 1 10.50 18.44 21.12
CA MET A 1 9.09 18.86 21.02
C MET A 1 8.73 18.85 19.55
N HIS A 2 7.95 17.87 19.10
CA HIS A 2 7.53 17.81 17.69
C HIS A 2 6.57 18.98 17.42
N GLU A 3 6.85 19.77 16.38
CA GLU A 3 6.15 21.03 16.02
C GLU A 3 4.62 20.93 15.94
N VAL A 4 4.07 19.72 15.83
CA VAL A 4 2.61 19.46 15.78
C VAL A 4 1.91 19.79 17.11
N GLY A 5 2.56 19.56 18.26
CA GLY A 5 1.91 19.69 19.56
C GLY A 5 1.54 21.13 19.96
N THR A 6 2.32 22.12 19.49
CA THR A 6 2.16 23.54 19.86
C THR A 6 1.45 24.38 18.81
N SER A 7 1.14 23.82 17.64
CA SER A 7 0.62 24.56 16.47
C SER A 7 -0.80 24.15 16.06
N ILE A 8 -1.58 23.58 16.97
CA ILE A 8 -2.96 23.09 16.72
C ILE A 8 -3.85 24.19 16.12
N ASP A 9 -3.84 25.39 16.70
CA ASP A 9 -4.68 26.52 16.25
C ASP A 9 -4.29 27.02 14.86
N PHE A 10 -2.99 27.00 14.55
CA PHE A 10 -2.48 27.31 13.22
C PHE A 10 -3.06 26.32 12.20
N TRP A 11 -2.93 25.01 12.44
CA TRP A 11 -3.43 23.97 11.53
C TRP A 11 -4.96 23.97 11.43
N ALA A 12 -5.68 24.32 12.49
CA ALA A 12 -7.13 24.53 12.44
C ALA A 12 -7.51 25.69 11.50
N LYS A 13 -6.81 26.81 11.59
CA LYS A 13 -7.03 27.98 10.72
C LYS A 13 -6.69 27.67 9.26
N VAL A 14 -5.62 26.93 9.01
CA VAL A 14 -5.23 26.48 7.67
C VAL A 14 -6.32 25.57 7.08
N ARG A 15 -6.73 24.51 7.80
CA ARG A 15 -7.80 23.60 7.34
C ARG A 15 -9.08 24.35 6.96
N LYS A 16 -9.52 25.32 7.77
CA LYS A 16 -10.72 26.12 7.48
C LYS A 16 -10.58 26.93 6.19
N ARG A 17 -9.41 27.52 5.93
CA ARG A 17 -9.17 28.32 4.72
C ARG A 17 -9.12 27.47 3.46
N PHE A 18 -8.45 26.32 3.51
CA PHE A 18 -8.39 25.40 2.37
C PHE A 18 -9.76 24.77 2.08
N ALA A 19 -10.53 24.41 3.11
CA ALA A 19 -11.89 23.90 2.93
C ALA A 19 -12.81 24.92 2.23
N ALA A 20 -12.67 26.22 2.54
CA ALA A 20 -13.41 27.28 1.84
C ALA A 20 -13.05 27.40 0.35
N ALA A 21 -11.87 26.92 -0.05
CA ALA A 21 -11.43 26.82 -1.45
C ALA A 21 -11.74 25.45 -2.09
N GLY A 22 -12.51 24.59 -1.41
CA GLY A 22 -12.88 23.25 -1.89
C GLY A 22 -11.77 22.19 -1.71
N VAL A 23 -10.72 22.49 -0.95
CA VAL A 23 -9.60 21.57 -0.71
C VAL A 23 -9.71 20.96 0.69
N THR A 24 -9.74 19.63 0.76
CA THR A 24 -9.72 18.88 2.03
C THR A 24 -8.28 18.59 2.44
N MET A 25 -7.83 19.22 3.53
CA MET A 25 -6.52 18.92 4.13
C MET A 25 -6.67 17.81 5.17
N THR A 26 -6.12 16.64 4.89
CA THR A 26 -6.08 15.49 5.80
C THR A 26 -5.00 15.67 6.87
N GLN A 27 -4.99 14.80 7.89
CA GLN A 27 -3.93 14.81 8.90
C GLN A 27 -2.56 14.47 8.27
N ASP A 28 -1.48 14.92 8.91
CA ASP A 28 -0.11 14.58 8.52
C ASP A 28 0.06 13.06 8.58
N ILE A 29 0.45 12.47 7.45
CA ILE A 29 0.62 11.02 7.23
C ILE A 29 1.58 10.41 8.27
N ARG A 30 2.55 11.18 8.81
CA ARG A 30 3.50 10.72 9.85
C ARG A 30 2.87 10.55 11.23
N THR A 31 1.71 11.15 11.45
CA THR A 31 0.98 11.14 12.74
C THR A 31 -0.44 10.60 12.62
N ALA A 32 -0.90 10.34 11.39
CA ALA A 32 -2.19 9.75 11.06
C ALA A 32 -2.13 8.22 11.14
N ASP A 33 -3.24 7.58 10.78
CA ASP A 33 -3.36 6.12 10.58
C ASP A 33 -2.53 5.70 9.35
N PRO A 34 -1.32 5.14 9.54
CA PRO A 34 -0.41 4.83 8.44
C PRO A 34 -0.98 3.72 7.56
N ASP A 35 -1.77 2.81 8.13
CA ASP A 35 -2.36 1.66 7.42
C ASP A 35 -3.49 2.14 6.51
N GLY A 36 -4.37 3.01 7.03
CA GLY A 36 -5.43 3.64 6.24
C GLY A 36 -4.88 4.49 5.10
N GLU A 37 -3.82 5.26 5.35
CA GLU A 37 -3.11 5.99 4.29
C GLU A 37 -2.43 5.01 3.30
N GLN A 38 -1.73 3.98 3.75
CA GLN A 38 -1.12 3.00 2.84
C GLN A 38 -2.15 2.38 1.89
N GLN A 39 -3.34 2.04 2.39
CA GLN A 39 -4.42 1.49 1.58
C GLN A 39 -5.00 2.51 0.59
N ARG A 40 -5.15 3.78 0.99
CA ARG A 40 -5.59 4.86 0.09
C ARG A 40 -4.67 5.00 -1.12
N TRP A 41 -3.36 4.85 -0.93
CA TRP A 41 -2.37 5.09 -1.98
C TRP A 41 -1.92 3.80 -2.70
N GLN A 42 -2.37 2.63 -2.26
CA GLN A 42 -1.97 1.33 -2.83
C GLN A 42 -2.20 1.24 -4.35
N HIS A 43 -3.29 1.82 -4.84
CA HIS A 43 -3.60 1.84 -6.28
C HIS A 43 -2.61 2.67 -7.14
N LEU A 44 -1.79 3.52 -6.51
CA LEU A 44 -0.77 4.33 -7.18
C LEU A 44 0.59 3.63 -7.21
N VAL A 45 0.77 2.58 -6.43
CA VAL A 45 2.00 1.79 -6.40
C VAL A 45 1.88 0.68 -7.46
N PRO A 46 2.72 0.69 -8.51
CA PRO A 46 2.72 -0.39 -9.48
C PRO A 46 3.02 -1.74 -8.82
N GLU A 47 2.43 -2.82 -9.34
CA GLU A 47 2.76 -4.19 -8.95
C GLU A 47 4.28 -4.39 -9.00
N PRO A 48 4.93 -4.83 -7.91
CA PRO A 48 6.34 -5.15 -7.91
C PRO A 48 6.68 -6.14 -9.03
N GLU A 49 7.83 -5.96 -9.68
CA GLU A 49 8.21 -6.75 -10.85
C GLU A 49 8.21 -8.26 -10.56
N HIS A 50 8.62 -8.66 -9.36
CA HIS A 50 8.66 -10.06 -8.96
C HIS A 50 7.26 -10.65 -8.76
N GLU A 51 6.32 -9.91 -8.17
CA GLU A 51 4.92 -10.34 -8.02
C GLU A 51 4.26 -10.48 -9.40
N ARG A 52 4.51 -9.52 -10.30
CA ARG A 52 4.05 -9.61 -11.69
C ARG A 52 4.56 -10.86 -12.39
N LYS A 53 5.86 -11.15 -12.27
CA LYS A 53 6.47 -12.37 -12.85
C LYS A 53 5.89 -13.65 -12.25
N ILE A 54 5.63 -13.67 -10.95
CA ILE A 54 4.97 -14.81 -10.29
C ILE A 54 3.55 -15.00 -10.83
N ARG A 55 2.78 -13.92 -10.98
CA ARG A 55 1.43 -13.95 -11.54
C ARG A 55 1.42 -14.44 -12.99
N GLU A 56 2.33 -13.93 -13.82
CA GLU A 56 2.51 -14.37 -15.21
C GLU A 56 2.90 -15.85 -15.29
N LEU A 57 3.82 -16.30 -14.43
CA LEU A 57 4.24 -17.69 -14.35
C LEU A 57 3.09 -18.61 -13.92
N LYS A 58 2.32 -18.23 -12.89
CA LYS A 58 1.13 -18.98 -12.41
C LYS A 58 0.02 -19.04 -13.47
N ALA A 59 -0.08 -18.04 -14.35
CA ALA A 59 -1.02 -18.01 -15.46
C ALA A 59 -0.55 -18.79 -16.71
N SER A 60 0.71 -19.21 -16.76
CA SER A 60 1.28 -19.93 -17.90
C SER A 60 0.71 -21.36 -18.01
N PRO A 61 0.50 -21.89 -19.23
CA PRO A 61 0.14 -23.30 -19.44
C PRO A 61 1.15 -24.29 -18.85
N GLU A 62 2.40 -23.86 -18.66
CA GLU A 62 3.47 -24.69 -18.08
C GLU A 62 3.43 -24.75 -16.55
N TRP A 63 2.63 -23.90 -15.90
CA TRP A 63 2.54 -23.82 -14.44
C TRP A 63 2.29 -25.16 -13.75
N PRO A 64 1.37 -26.03 -14.22
CA PRO A 64 1.13 -27.32 -13.57
C PRO A 64 2.37 -28.22 -13.55
N ALA A 65 3.16 -28.23 -14.63
CA ALA A 65 4.39 -29.03 -14.71
C ALA A 65 5.49 -28.45 -13.81
N ILE A 66 5.60 -27.12 -13.76
CA ILE A 66 6.55 -26.42 -12.89
C ILE A 66 6.20 -26.66 -11.41
N LYS A 67 4.93 -26.52 -11.04
CA LYS A 67 4.41 -26.77 -9.69
C LYS A 67 4.68 -28.21 -9.26
N ALA A 68 4.34 -29.20 -10.09
CA ALA A 68 4.59 -30.61 -9.79
C ALA A 68 6.09 -30.91 -9.57
N ARG A 69 6.98 -30.32 -10.38
CA ARG A 69 8.44 -30.47 -10.18
C ARG A 69 8.90 -29.85 -8.85
N MET A 70 8.39 -28.66 -8.51
CA MET A 70 8.73 -27.97 -7.26
C MET A 70 8.25 -28.77 -6.04
N GLU A 71 7.02 -29.29 -6.09
CA GLU A 71 6.44 -30.10 -5.02
C GLU A 71 7.19 -31.41 -4.82
N ALA A 72 7.64 -32.06 -5.89
CA ALA A 72 8.45 -33.27 -5.82
C ALA A 72 9.84 -33.02 -5.18
N GLN A 73 10.39 -31.81 -5.35
CA GLN A 73 11.73 -31.48 -4.87
C GLN A 73 11.74 -30.91 -3.44
N TYR A 74 10.73 -30.10 -3.09
CA TYR A 74 10.72 -29.32 -1.85
C TYR A 74 9.53 -29.62 -0.93
N GLY A 75 8.63 -30.52 -1.35
CA GLY A 75 7.35 -30.79 -0.66
C GLY A 75 6.24 -29.84 -1.11
N ILE A 76 5.01 -30.12 -0.68
CA ILE A 76 3.84 -29.31 -1.03
C ILE A 76 4.03 -27.89 -0.47
N CYS A 77 4.04 -26.89 -1.35
CA CYS A 77 3.95 -25.51 -0.90
C CYS A 77 2.57 -25.31 -0.25
N PRO A 78 2.49 -24.79 0.99
CA PRO A 78 1.21 -24.35 1.55
C PRO A 78 0.58 -23.37 0.56
N GLU A 79 -0.70 -23.54 0.27
CA GLU A 79 -1.42 -22.51 -0.49
C GLU A 79 -1.46 -21.23 0.36
N ASP A 80 -1.11 -20.10 -0.26
CA ASP A 80 -1.22 -18.75 0.31
C ASP A 80 -2.65 -18.42 0.73
#